data_AF-A0A538R2K0-F1
#
_entry.id   AF-A0A538R2K0-F1
#
_cell.length_a   1.000
_cell.length_b   1.000
_cell.length_c   1.000
_cell.angle_alpha   90.00
_cell.angle_beta   90.00
_cell.angle_gamma   90.00
#
_symmetry.space_group_name_H-M   'P 1'
#
loop_
_entity.id
_entity.type
_entity.pdbx_description
1 polymer ?
#
loop_
_entity_poly.entity_id
_entity_poly.type
_entity_poly.pdbx_seq_one_letter_code
_entity_poly.pdbx_strand_id
1 'polypeptide(L)'
;MARASWINDDSHPDLDAHLASLDHFAASLADGVIDDNELATQETNLVAAMKAVEGSLSDDQHAKVTKLLAELTAYSVMRTLHDMAQARVQQVVAPK
;
A
#
# COMPACT_ATOMS: atom_id res chain seq x y z
N MET A 1 3.32 -11.15 19.60
CA MET A 1 2.47 -9.95 19.47
C MET A 1 1.13 -10.36 18.91
N ALA A 2 0.02 -9.76 19.33
CA ALA A 2 -1.29 -10.03 18.74
C ALA A 2 -1.28 -9.63 17.25
N ARG A 3 -1.94 -10.39 16.39
CA ARG A 3 -2.05 -10.07 14.96
C ARG A 3 -2.84 -8.77 14.81
N ALA A 4 -2.22 -7.73 14.27
CA ALA A 4 -2.95 -6.54 13.86
C ALA A 4 -3.87 -6.92 12.70
N SER A 5 -5.16 -6.58 12.83
CA SER A 5 -6.16 -6.81 11.78
C SER A 5 -5.76 -6.05 10.51
N TRP A 6 -6.12 -6.57 9.34
CA TRP A 6 -6.03 -5.84 8.06
C TRP A 6 -7.27 -4.97 7.80
N ILE A 7 -8.26 -5.04 8.70
CA ILE A 7 -9.57 -4.41 8.59
C ILE A 7 -9.85 -3.65 9.89
N ASN A 8 -10.31 -2.40 9.78
CA ASN A 8 -10.76 -1.60 10.92
C ASN A 8 -12.25 -1.79 11.23
N ASP A 9 -12.76 -1.09 12.25
CA ASP A 9 -14.13 -1.23 12.75
C ASP A 9 -15.21 -0.98 11.69
N ASP A 10 -14.90 -0.20 10.64
CA ASP A 10 -15.82 0.16 9.56
C ASP A 10 -15.72 -0.79 8.33
N SER A 11 -15.07 -1.95 8.48
CA SER A 11 -14.84 -2.92 7.40
C SER A 11 -14.00 -2.41 6.22
N HIS A 12 -13.28 -1.30 6.41
CA HIS A 12 -12.36 -0.78 5.41
C HIS A 12 -10.96 -1.41 5.59
N PRO A 13 -10.22 -1.63 4.50
CA PRO A 13 -8.82 -1.98 4.60
C PRO A 13 -8.07 -0.85 5.32
N ASP A 14 -7.51 -1.15 6.47
CA ASP A 14 -6.70 -0.23 7.28
C ASP A 14 -5.30 -0.81 7.40
N LEU A 15 -4.47 -0.42 6.43
CA LEU A 15 -3.06 -0.78 6.40
C LEU A 15 -2.19 0.37 6.90
N ASP A 16 -2.75 1.50 7.30
CA ASP A 16 -1.99 2.68 7.68
C ASP A 16 -1.14 2.39 8.93
N ALA A 17 -1.69 1.63 9.88
CA ALA A 17 -0.96 1.12 11.04
C ALA A 17 0.19 0.15 10.66
N HIS A 18 0.04 -0.61 9.57
CA HIS A 18 1.08 -1.52 9.06
C HIS A 18 2.15 -0.76 8.27
N LEU A 19 1.75 0.25 7.49
CA LEU A 19 2.63 1.15 6.74
C LEU A 19 3.47 2.03 7.67
N ALA A 20 2.89 2.50 8.78
CA ALA A 20 3.62 3.26 9.80
C ALA A 20 4.75 2.45 10.47
N SER A 21 4.71 1.12 10.40
CA SER A 21 5.78 0.24 10.87
C SER A 21 6.91 0.03 9.85
N LEU A 22 6.73 0.51 8.61
CA LEU A 22 7.75 0.51 7.58
C LEU A 22 8.57 1.80 7.72
N ASP A 23 9.63 1.76 8.52
CA ASP A 23 10.50 2.93 8.79
C ASP A 23 10.98 3.65 7.51
N HIS A 24 11.16 2.90 6.41
CA HIS A 24 11.55 3.43 5.11
C HIS A 24 10.42 4.17 4.37
N PHE A 25 9.16 3.76 4.54
CA PHE A 25 8.02 4.42 3.92
C PHE A 25 7.79 5.82 4.52
N ALA A 26 7.90 5.94 5.85
CA ALA A 26 7.77 7.23 6.52
C ALA A 26 8.90 8.20 6.15
N ALA A 27 10.12 7.68 5.96
CA ALA A 27 11.27 8.48 5.53
C ALA A 27 11.13 8.99 4.08
N SER A 28 10.70 8.13 3.13
CA SER A 28 10.54 8.49 1.71
C SER A 28 9.32 9.36 1.39
N LEU A 29 8.47 9.63 2.38
CA LEU A 29 7.37 10.59 2.27
C LEU A 29 7.68 11.95 2.90
N ALA A 30 8.81 12.08 3.62
CA ALA A 30 9.08 13.25 4.46
C ALA A 30 9.35 14.54 3.65
N ASP A 31 9.89 14.43 2.45
CA ASP A 31 10.17 15.55 1.54
C ASP A 31 9.09 15.71 0.44
N GLY A 32 8.14 14.77 0.38
CA GLY A 32 7.04 14.75 -0.58
C GLY A 32 7.42 14.32 -2.00
N VAL A 33 8.63 13.80 -2.24
CA VAL A 33 9.09 13.34 -3.55
C VAL A 33 9.76 11.98 -3.41
N ILE A 34 9.17 10.94 -4.04
CA ILE A 34 9.80 9.63 -4.12
C ILE A 34 10.77 9.62 -5.31
N ASP A 35 12.06 9.40 -5.05
CA ASP A 35 13.06 9.28 -6.10
C ASP A 35 13.19 7.84 -6.66
N ASP A 36 13.95 7.69 -7.75
CA ASP A 36 14.14 6.39 -8.41
C ASP A 36 14.81 5.34 -7.50
N ASN A 37 15.71 5.76 -6.61
CA ASN A 37 16.40 4.84 -5.69
C ASN A 37 15.47 4.39 -4.56
N GLU A 38 14.64 5.28 -4.06
CA GLU A 38 13.63 4.97 -3.04
C GLU A 38 12.59 4.00 -3.58
N LEU A 39 12.14 4.21 -4.82
CA LEU A 39 11.24 3.29 -5.49
C LEU A 39 11.88 1.91 -5.70
N ALA A 40 13.12 1.85 -6.17
CA ALA A 40 13.85 0.59 -6.35
C ALA A 40 14.08 -0.14 -5.02
N THR A 41 14.30 0.61 -3.94
CA THR A 41 14.43 0.06 -2.58
C THR A 41 13.12 -0.56 -2.11
N GLN A 42 11.99 0.12 -2.33
CA GLN A 42 10.67 -0.42 -2.01
C GLN A 42 10.35 -1.68 -2.82
N GLU A 43 10.68 -1.70 -4.11
CA GLU A 43 10.52 -2.89 -4.96
C GLU A 43 11.33 -4.07 -4.42
N THR A 44 12.59 -3.83 -4.04
CA THR A 44 13.46 -4.85 -3.45
C THR A 44 12.86 -5.42 -2.16
N ASN A 45 12.34 -4.55 -1.29
CA ASN A 45 11.68 -4.96 -0.04
C ASN A 45 10.42 -5.78 -0.31
N LEU A 46 9.59 -5.38 -1.29
CA LEU A 46 8.40 -6.11 -1.70
C LEU A 46 8.75 -7.52 -2.20
N VAL A 47 9.73 -7.64 -3.10
CA VAL A 47 10.17 -8.94 -3.63
C VAL A 47 10.68 -9.86 -2.53
N ALA A 48 11.45 -9.33 -1.57
CA ALA A 48 11.93 -10.10 -0.44
C ALA A 48 10.78 -10.62 0.44
N ALA A 49 9.79 -9.77 0.73
CA ALA A 49 8.60 -10.14 1.50
C ALA A 49 7.75 -11.19 0.79
N MET A 50 7.52 -11.04 -0.52
CA MET A 50 6.79 -12.02 -1.33
C MET A 50 7.46 -13.39 -1.30
N LYS A 51 8.78 -13.45 -1.52
CA LYS A 51 9.55 -14.71 -1.48
C LYS A 51 9.51 -15.39 -0.12
N ALA A 52 9.56 -14.61 0.97
CA ALA A 52 9.51 -15.13 2.33
C ALA A 52 8.17 -15.79 2.67
N VAL A 53 7.08 -15.31 2.07
CA VAL A 53 5.72 -15.85 2.31
C VAL A 53 5.38 -16.96 1.33
N GLU A 54 5.62 -16.77 0.04
CA GLU A 54 5.13 -17.63 -1.04
C GLU A 54 5.44 -19.12 -0.84
N GLY A 55 6.69 -19.46 -0.51
CA GLY A 55 7.10 -20.86 -0.31
C GLY A 55 6.56 -21.52 0.97
N SER A 56 5.96 -20.75 1.88
CA SER A 56 5.39 -21.27 3.14
C SER A 56 3.89 -21.59 3.05
N LEU A 57 3.26 -21.23 1.93
CA LEU A 57 1.82 -21.38 1.71
C LEU A 57 1.52 -22.70 0.99
N SER A 58 0.44 -23.38 1.37
CA SER A 58 -0.16 -24.38 0.51
C SER A 58 -0.80 -23.73 -0.73
N ASP A 59 -1.07 -24.50 -1.79
CA ASP A 59 -1.70 -23.98 -3.01
C ASP A 59 -3.00 -23.19 -2.74
N ASP A 60 -3.88 -23.73 -1.87
CA ASP A 60 -5.11 -23.05 -1.46
C ASP A 60 -4.87 -21.73 -0.71
N GLN A 61 -3.82 -21.67 0.11
CA GLN A 61 -3.45 -20.45 0.84
C GLN A 61 -2.83 -19.43 -0.10
N HIS A 62 -1.94 -19.88 -0.99
CA HIS A 62 -1.32 -19.07 -2.03
C HIS A 62 -2.37 -18.43 -2.92
N ALA A 63 -3.37 -19.19 -3.40
CA ALA A 63 -4.45 -18.65 -4.23
C ALA A 63 -5.24 -17.54 -3.51
N LYS A 64 -5.53 -17.70 -2.21
CA LYS A 64 -6.24 -16.68 -1.41
C LYS A 64 -5.39 -15.43 -1.20
N VAL A 65 -4.12 -15.59 -0.86
CA VAL A 65 -3.18 -14.47 -0.67
C VAL A 65 -2.94 -13.73 -1.98
N THR A 66 -2.77 -14.45 -3.09
CA THR A 66 -2.64 -13.88 -4.43
C THR A 66 -3.84 -13.02 -4.79
N LYS A 67 -5.05 -13.53 -4.57
CA LYS A 67 -6.28 -12.74 -4.77
C LYS A 67 -6.28 -11.47 -3.92
N LEU A 68 -5.92 -11.59 -2.64
CA LEU A 68 -5.86 -10.44 -1.75
C LEU A 68 -4.85 -9.38 -2.23
N LEU A 69 -3.64 -9.78 -2.60
CA LEU A 69 -2.60 -8.87 -3.11
C LEU A 69 -3.07 -8.15 -4.38
N ALA A 70 -3.75 -8.85 -5.30
CA ALA A 70 -4.28 -8.27 -6.52
C ALA A 70 -5.37 -7.22 -6.23
N GLU A 71 -6.36 -7.55 -5.39
CA GLU A 71 -7.44 -6.63 -5.01
C GLU A 71 -6.92 -5.41 -4.26
N LEU A 72 -5.96 -5.61 -3.33
CA LEU A 72 -5.34 -4.52 -2.59
C LEU A 72 -4.56 -3.56 -3.50
N THR A 73 -3.81 -4.11 -4.46
CA THR A 73 -3.06 -3.33 -5.45
C THR A 73 -4.02 -2.52 -6.32
N ALA A 74 -5.07 -3.16 -6.85
CA ALA A 74 -6.09 -2.49 -7.66
C ALA A 74 -6.78 -1.36 -6.87
N TYR A 75 -7.21 -1.64 -5.64
CA TYR A 75 -7.84 -0.66 -4.77
C TYR A 75 -6.92 0.54 -4.49
N SER A 76 -5.65 0.29 -4.17
CA SER A 76 -4.68 1.36 -3.89
C SER A 76 -4.48 2.27 -5.10
N VAL A 77 -4.33 1.69 -6.30
CA VAL A 77 -4.24 2.48 -7.55
C VAL A 77 -5.52 3.28 -7.80
N MET A 78 -6.70 2.65 -7.66
CA MET A 78 -7.98 3.32 -7.86
C MET A 78 -8.18 4.48 -6.89
N ARG A 79 -7.86 4.29 -5.60
CA ARG A 79 -7.93 5.32 -4.57
C ARG A 79 -6.99 6.48 -4.87
N THR A 80 -5.73 6.21 -5.17
CA THR A 80 -4.76 7.26 -5.53
C THR A 80 -5.22 8.08 -6.74
N LEU A 81 -5.69 7.41 -7.80
CA LEU A 81 -6.21 8.10 -8.99
C LEU A 81 -7.46 8.91 -8.69
N HIS A 82 -8.37 8.38 -7.87
CA HIS A 82 -9.57 9.08 -7.43
C HIS A 82 -9.21 10.35 -6.65
N ASP A 83 -8.30 10.25 -5.69
CA ASP A 83 -7.89 11.35 -4.83
C ASP A 83 -7.15 12.44 -5.63
N MET A 84 -6.28 12.04 -6.57
CA MET A 84 -5.64 12.95 -7.52
C MET A 84 -6.66 13.69 -8.41
N ALA A 85 -7.71 12.99 -8.88
CA ALA A 85 -8.77 13.62 -9.67
C ALA A 85 -9.56 14.64 -8.84
N GLN A 86 -9.89 14.34 -7.58
CA GLN A 86 -10.56 15.26 -6.67
C GLN A 86 -9.70 16.48 -6.34
N ALA A 87 -8.40 16.30 -6.08
CA ALA A 87 -7.47 17.39 -5.80
C ALA A 87 -7.35 18.37 -6.99
N ARG A 88 -7.34 17.85 -8.23
CA ARG A 88 -7.37 18.67 -9.45
C ARG A 88 -8.65 19.47 -9.57
N VAL A 89 -9.81 18.89 -9.23
CA VAL A 89 -11.10 19.61 -9.23
C VAL A 89 -11.09 20.74 -8.20
N GLN A 90 -10.55 20.52 -7.00
CA GLN A 90 -10.47 21.55 -5.97
C GLN A 90 -9.56 22.74 -6.35
N GLN A 91 -8.43 22.49 -7.02
CA GLN A 91 -7.56 23.57 -7.52
C GLN A 91 -8.22 24.45 -8.60
N VAL A 92 -9.14 23.90 -9.40
CA VAL A 92 -9.87 24.67 -10.43
C VAL A 92 -11.01 25.50 -9.83
N VAL A 93 -11.58 25.07 -8.70
CA VAL A 93 -12.74 25.71 -8.06
C VAL A 93 -12.34 26.73 -6.98
N ALA A 94 -11.11 26.70 -6.47
CA ALA A 94 -10.60 27.70 -5.52
C ALA A 94 -10.47 29.09 -6.17
N PRO A 95 -11.14 30.15 -5.66
CA PRO A 95 -11.02 31.48 -6.21
C PRO A 95 -9.61 32.04 -5.93
N LYS A 96 -9.08 32.76 -6.91
CA LYS A 96 -7.77 33.42 -6.87
C LYS A 96 -7.74 34.58 -5.88
#